data_AF-A0A0A3IWZ2-F1
#
_entry.id   AF-A0A0A3IWZ2-F1
#
_cell.length_a   1.000
_cell.length_b   1.000
_cell.length_c   1.000
_cell.angle_alpha   90.00
_cell.angle_beta   90.00
_cell.angle_gamma   90.00
#
_symmetry.space_group_name_H-M   'P 1'
#
loop_
_entity.id
_entity.type
_entity.pdbx_description
1 polymer ?
#
loop_
_entity_poly.entity_id
_entity_poly.type
_entity_poly.pdbx_seq_one_letter_code
_entity_poly.pdbx_strand_id
1 'polypeptide(L)'
;MATIYEIADKYKLIQQMIEEGAPEEVFIEALNAIDGELAEKLENYAMIIVNRQANIDGKKAEAKRLLDSAKSEENAIKRMKENMQFAMVTAGQTKVKGEKFNFTVQKNPPSLKVVDETLVPEIFFEQPQPVLNKKLLLSALKDGHKYEGVEIEQGESIRIR
;
A
#
# COMPACT_ATOMS: atom_id res chain seq x y z
N MET A 1 -41.67 10.89 21.46
CA MET A 1 -40.66 11.47 20.56
C MET A 1 -39.45 11.77 21.40
N ALA A 2 -38.30 11.19 21.06
CA ALA A 2 -37.04 11.51 21.73
C ALA A 2 -36.70 12.98 21.44
N THR A 3 -36.22 13.69 22.45
CA THR A 3 -35.84 15.10 22.30
C THR A 3 -34.49 15.20 21.59
N ILE A 4 -34.25 16.31 20.87
CA ILE A 4 -33.02 16.55 20.11
C ILE A 4 -31.75 16.37 20.96
N TYR A 5 -31.85 16.67 22.27
CA TYR A 5 -30.76 16.51 23.23
C TYR A 5 -30.42 15.03 23.51
N GLU A 6 -31.42 14.15 23.60
CA GLU A 6 -31.22 12.71 23.83
C GLU A 6 -30.57 12.02 22.63
N ILE A 7 -30.84 12.53 21.43
CA ILE A 7 -30.24 12.06 20.19
C ILE A 7 -28.77 12.51 20.11
N ALA A 8 -28.50 13.79 20.40
CA ALA A 8 -27.14 14.33 20.42
C ALA A 8 -26.23 13.64 21.46
N ASP A 9 -26.77 13.31 22.64
CA ASP A 9 -26.01 12.61 23.69
C ASP A 9 -25.69 11.16 23.31
N LYS A 10 -26.59 10.46 22.61
CA LYS A 10 -26.32 9.12 22.07
C LYS A 10 -25.23 9.14 21.00
N TYR A 11 -25.24 10.15 20.12
CA TYR A 11 -24.21 10.29 19.09
C TYR A 11 -22.83 10.63 19.67
N LYS A 12 -22.78 11.44 20.74
CA LYS A 12 -21.54 11.74 21.45
C LYS A 12 -20.95 10.49 22.12
N LEU A 13 -21.80 9.62 22.67
CA LEU A 13 -21.40 8.34 23.25
C LEU A 13 -20.79 7.41 22.19
N ILE A 14 -21.40 7.32 21.01
CA ILE A 14 -20.92 6.49 19.89
C ILE A 14 -19.56 7.00 19.39
N GLN A 15 -19.38 8.32 19.29
CA GLN A 15 -18.11 8.90 18.86
C GLN A 15 -16.98 8.63 19.87
N GLN A 16 -17.27 8.68 21.18
CA GLN A 16 -16.30 8.31 22.21
C GLN A 16 -15.89 6.83 22.14
N MET A 17 -16.84 5.92 21.88
CA MET A 17 -16.53 4.49 21.70
C MET A 17 -15.64 4.21 20.49
N ILE A 18 -15.75 5.00 19.42
CA ILE A 18 -14.88 4.92 18.24
C ILE A 18 -13.45 5.38 18.57
N GLU A 19 -13.32 6.46 19.33
CA GLU A 19 -12.03 6.99 19.76
C GLU A 19 -11.30 6.05 20.74
N GLU A 20 -12.06 5.35 21.59
CA GLU A 20 -11.55 4.35 22.54
C GLU A 20 -11.25 2.97 21.91
N GLY A 21 -11.56 2.77 20.62
CA GLY A 21 -11.23 1.55 19.89
C GLY A 21 -12.13 0.35 20.20
N ALA A 22 -13.41 0.61 20.52
CA ALA A 22 -14.37 -0.46 20.79
C ALA A 22 -14.56 -1.41 19.58
N PRO A 23 -14.93 -2.69 19.83
CA PRO A 23 -15.24 -3.66 18.77
C PRO A 23 -16.38 -3.18 17.87
N GLU A 24 -16.29 -3.51 16.57
CA GLU A 24 -17.23 -3.07 15.54
C GLU A 24 -18.68 -3.52 15.81
N GLU A 25 -18.87 -4.65 16.49
CA GLU A 25 -20.17 -5.20 16.88
C GLU A 25 -20.92 -4.30 17.87
N VAL A 26 -20.22 -3.79 18.90
CA VAL A 26 -20.79 -2.91 19.93
C VAL A 26 -21.27 -1.59 19.31
N PHE A 27 -20.54 -1.12 18.31
CA PHE A 27 -20.88 0.07 17.55
C PHE A 27 -22.14 -0.14 16.68
N ILE A 28 -22.25 -1.28 16.00
CA ILE A 28 -23.43 -1.63 15.19
C ILE A 28 -24.68 -1.73 16.07
N GLU A 29 -24.57 -2.33 17.25
CA GLU A 29 -25.69 -2.40 18.21
C GLU A 29 -26.13 -1.02 18.71
N ALA A 30 -25.19 -0.16 19.07
CA ALA A 30 -25.47 1.20 19.53
C ALA A 30 -26.17 2.05 18.46
N LEU A 31 -25.78 1.92 17.19
CA LEU A 31 -26.45 2.57 16.06
C LEU A 31 -27.82 1.96 15.76
N ASN A 32 -27.97 0.65 15.91
CA ASN A 32 -29.24 -0.03 15.67
C ASN A 32 -30.30 0.37 16.72
N ALA A 33 -29.87 0.70 17.94
CA ALA A 33 -30.71 1.20 19.02
C ALA A 33 -31.21 2.65 18.84
N ILE A 34 -30.78 3.35 17.78
CA ILE A 34 -31.34 4.65 17.37
C ILE A 34 -32.53 4.37 16.44
N ASP A 35 -33.72 4.75 16.88
CA ASP A 35 -34.94 4.71 16.05
C ASP A 35 -34.87 5.82 14.99
N GLY A 36 -34.76 5.42 13.72
CA GLY A 36 -34.71 6.29 12.55
C GLY A 36 -34.96 5.51 11.26
N GLU A 37 -35.43 6.17 10.19
CA GLU A 37 -35.61 5.56 8.88
C GLU A 37 -34.27 5.05 8.33
N LEU A 38 -34.30 3.96 7.54
CA LEU A 38 -33.10 3.32 6.96
C LEU A 38 -32.11 4.31 6.32
N ALA A 39 -32.62 5.41 5.75
CA ALA A 39 -31.81 6.47 5.15
C ALA A 39 -30.90 7.18 6.18
N GLU A 40 -31.40 7.51 7.37
CA GLU A 40 -30.61 8.17 8.42
C GLU A 40 -29.50 7.26 8.94
N LYS A 41 -29.79 5.95 9.08
CA LYS A 41 -28.78 4.94 9.44
C LYS A 41 -27.68 4.82 8.38
N LEU A 42 -28.04 4.80 7.10
CA LEU A 42 -27.06 4.75 5.99
C LEU A 42 -26.22 6.02 5.90
N GLU A 43 -26.82 7.20 6.13
CA GLU A 43 -26.10 8.47 6.16
C GLU A 43 -25.09 8.52 7.31
N ASN A 44 -25.47 8.01 8.50
CA ASN A 44 -24.56 7.85 9.63
C ASN A 44 -23.36 6.94 9.31
N TYR A 45 -23.60 5.78 8.66
CA TYR A 45 -22.51 4.92 8.21
C TYR A 45 -21.61 5.62 7.19
N ALA A 46 -22.17 6.39 6.26
CA ALA A 46 -21.41 7.12 5.26
C ALA A 46 -20.50 8.18 5.91
N MET A 47 -20.99 8.94 6.89
CA MET A 47 -20.19 9.91 7.64
C MET A 47 -18.99 9.25 8.33
N ILE A 48 -19.18 8.07 8.90
CA ILE A 48 -18.12 7.33 9.60
C ILE A 48 -17.10 6.76 8.62
N ILE A 49 -17.56 6.25 7.48
CA ILE A 49 -16.67 5.80 6.40
C ILE A 49 -15.80 6.96 5.88
N VAL A 50 -16.38 8.14 5.66
CA VAL A 50 -15.62 9.33 5.22
C VAL A 50 -14.56 9.72 6.26
N ASN A 51 -14.91 9.74 7.54
CA ASN A 51 -13.94 10.02 8.61
C ASN A 51 -12.82 8.97 8.68
N ARG A 52 -13.16 7.69 8.57
CA ARG A 52 -12.17 6.60 8.52
C ARG A 52 -11.26 6.73 7.29
N GLN A 53 -11.80 7.11 6.13
CA GLN A 53 -11.04 7.32 4.91
C GLN A 53 -10.05 8.48 5.06
N ALA A 54 -10.48 9.62 5.62
CA ALA A 54 -9.59 10.75 5.92
C ALA A 54 -8.44 10.35 6.86
N ASN A 55 -8.73 9.56 7.89
CA ASN A 55 -7.71 9.02 8.80
C ASN A 55 -6.72 8.08 8.07
N ILE A 56 -7.21 7.22 7.17
CA ILE A 56 -6.36 6.33 6.36
C ILE A 56 -5.42 7.16 5.48
N ASP A 57 -5.94 8.19 4.82
CA ASP A 57 -5.15 9.01 3.90
C ASP A 57 -4.08 9.83 4.64
N GLY A 58 -4.40 10.36 5.83
CA GLY A 58 -3.42 10.98 6.73
C GLY A 58 -2.30 10.02 7.14
N LYS A 59 -2.65 8.79 7.54
CA LYS A 59 -1.66 7.74 7.88
C LYS A 59 -0.77 7.38 6.69
N LYS A 60 -1.34 7.24 5.49
CA LYS A 60 -0.56 6.95 4.26
C LYS A 60 0.39 8.09 3.90
N ALA A 61 -0.05 9.34 4.05
CA ALA A 61 0.80 10.51 3.80
C ALA A 61 2.01 10.54 4.75
N GLU A 62 1.79 10.27 6.03
CA GLU A 62 2.87 10.22 7.02
C GLU A 62 3.82 9.03 6.80
N ALA A 63 3.27 7.84 6.49
CA ALA A 63 4.08 6.68 6.13
C ALA A 63 4.98 6.95 4.91
N LYS A 64 4.43 7.61 3.88
CA LYS A 64 5.20 8.04 2.71
C LYS A 64 6.31 9.00 3.10
N ARG A 65 6.02 10.02 3.93
CA ARG A 65 7.02 10.98 4.41
C ARG A 65 8.18 10.29 5.14
N LEU A 66 7.87 9.33 6.01
CA LEU A 66 8.88 8.56 6.75
C LEU A 66 9.73 7.67 5.82
N LEU A 67 9.09 7.02 4.84
CA LEU A 67 9.79 6.19 3.85
C LEU A 67 10.70 7.02 2.95
N ASP A 68 10.24 8.21 2.52
CA ASP A 68 11.05 9.14 1.75
C ASP A 68 12.25 9.65 2.57
N SER A 69 12.06 9.92 3.86
CA SER A 69 13.15 10.28 4.79
C SER A 69 14.17 9.15 4.93
N ALA A 70 13.71 7.91 5.13
CA ALA A 70 14.59 6.74 5.24
C ALA A 70 15.41 6.55 3.94
N LYS A 71 14.77 6.70 2.78
CA LYS A 71 15.44 6.64 1.48
C LYS A 71 16.49 7.73 1.31
N SER A 72 16.28 8.92 1.85
CA SER A 72 17.29 9.99 1.86
C SER A 72 18.53 9.58 2.66
N GLU A 73 18.34 9.00 3.84
CA GLU A 73 19.43 8.50 4.69
C GLU A 73 20.19 7.34 4.03
N GLU A 74 19.48 6.39 3.41
CA GLU A 74 20.12 5.31 2.63
C GLU A 74 21.01 5.86 1.52
N ASN A 75 20.54 6.88 0.79
CA ASN A 75 21.32 7.56 -0.24
C ASN A 75 22.50 8.35 0.33
N ALA A 76 22.35 8.96 1.52
CA ALA A 76 23.46 9.62 2.21
C ALA A 76 24.55 8.60 2.60
N ILE A 77 24.18 7.46 3.19
CA ILE A 77 25.10 6.38 3.53
C ILE A 77 25.80 5.84 2.28
N LYS A 78 25.05 5.64 1.18
CA LYS A 78 25.64 5.20 -0.10
C LYS A 78 26.71 6.18 -0.58
N ARG A 79 26.41 7.48 -0.63
CA ARG A 79 27.38 8.53 -1.02
C ARG A 79 28.60 8.56 -0.10
N MET A 80 28.41 8.38 1.21
CA MET A 80 29.54 8.31 2.16
C MET A 80 30.45 7.12 1.86
N LYS A 81 29.90 5.92 1.60
CA LYS A 81 30.68 4.73 1.23
C LYS A 81 31.42 4.93 -0.10
N GLU A 82 30.77 5.54 -1.09
CA GLU A 82 31.40 5.87 -2.38
C GLU A 82 32.56 6.84 -2.21
N ASN A 83 32.40 7.88 -1.38
CA ASN A 83 33.47 8.83 -1.07
C ASN A 83 34.63 8.15 -0.32
N MET A 84 34.33 7.26 0.64
CA MET A 84 35.35 6.47 1.33
C MET A 84 36.14 5.59 0.36
N GLN A 85 35.43 4.91 -0.55
CA GLN A 85 36.06 4.10 -1.59
C GLN A 85 36.92 4.97 -2.52
N PHE A 86 36.42 6.13 -2.96
CA PHE A 86 37.17 7.06 -3.80
C PHE A 86 38.46 7.54 -3.13
N ALA A 87 38.39 7.89 -1.83
CA ALA A 87 39.56 8.30 -1.06
C ALA A 87 40.60 7.17 -0.95
N MET A 88 40.16 5.94 -0.65
CA MET A 88 41.04 4.77 -0.57
C MET A 88 41.73 4.47 -1.91
N VAL A 89 40.97 4.48 -3.02
CA VAL A 89 41.49 4.23 -4.37
C VAL A 89 42.46 5.33 -4.80
N THR A 90 42.14 6.60 -4.53
CA THR A 90 43.01 7.74 -4.87
C THR A 90 44.32 7.71 -4.08
N ALA A 91 44.28 7.27 -2.82
CA ALA A 91 45.46 7.07 -2.00
C ALA A 91 46.26 5.80 -2.38
N GLY A 92 45.78 5.01 -3.35
CA GLY A 92 46.40 3.74 -3.75
C GLY A 92 46.33 2.64 -2.69
N GLN A 93 45.47 2.79 -1.67
CA GLN A 93 45.35 1.85 -0.57
C GLN A 93 44.10 0.98 -0.72
N THR A 94 44.27 -0.33 -0.84
CA THR A 94 43.14 -1.27 -0.90
C THR A 94 42.72 -1.77 0.49
N LYS A 95 43.56 -1.61 1.52
CA LYS A 95 43.30 -2.02 2.89
C LYS A 95 43.81 -0.97 3.86
N VAL A 96 42.97 -0.56 4.80
CA VAL A 96 43.30 0.38 5.87
C VAL A 96 42.85 -0.22 7.21
N LYS A 97 43.76 -0.33 8.17
CA LYS A 97 43.40 -0.68 9.55
C LYS A 97 43.24 0.60 10.37
N GLY A 98 42.06 0.84 10.89
CA GLY A 98 41.83 1.84 11.93
C GLY A 98 41.91 1.21 13.32
N GLU A 99 41.78 2.04 14.34
CA GLU A 99 41.80 1.61 15.75
C GLU A 99 40.61 0.73 16.11
N LYS A 100 39.42 1.06 15.58
CA LYS A 100 38.15 0.35 15.87
C LYS A 100 37.60 -0.44 14.68
N PHE A 101 37.99 -0.09 13.46
CA PHE A 101 37.44 -0.66 12.22
C PHE A 101 38.53 -0.92 11.20
N ASN A 102 38.35 -1.97 10.39
CA ASN A 102 39.21 -2.27 9.25
C ASN A 102 38.42 -2.04 7.96
N PHE A 103 39.03 -1.35 7.00
CA PHE A 103 38.44 -1.03 5.71
C PHE A 103 39.16 -1.79 4.61
N THR A 104 38.42 -2.34 3.66
CA THR A 104 38.99 -3.04 2.51
C THR A 104 38.14 -2.76 1.29
N VAL A 105 38.80 -2.38 0.19
CA VAL A 105 38.20 -2.31 -1.14
C VAL A 105 38.39 -3.67 -1.80
N GLN A 106 37.29 -4.35 -2.10
CA GLN A 106 37.28 -5.64 -2.78
C GLN A 106 36.48 -5.56 -4.08
N LYS A 107 36.74 -6.49 -5.00
CA LYS A 107 35.92 -6.61 -6.22
C LYS A 107 34.56 -7.20 -5.85
N ASN A 108 33.50 -6.53 -6.26
CA ASN A 108 32.14 -7.08 -6.18
C ASN A 108 32.02 -8.29 -7.12
N PRO A 109 31.08 -9.21 -6.86
CA PRO A 109 30.77 -10.28 -7.80
C PRO A 109 30.44 -9.68 -9.18
N PRO A 110 30.78 -10.37 -10.29
CA PRO A 110 30.45 -9.90 -11.62
C PRO A 110 28.95 -9.62 -11.73
N SER A 111 28.60 -8.39 -12.12
CA SER A 111 27.22 -8.05 -12.48
C SER A 111 27.12 -8.01 -13.99
N LEU A 112 26.08 -8.65 -14.53
CA LEU A 112 25.81 -8.60 -15.95
C LEU A 112 25.22 -7.23 -16.29
N LYS A 113 25.95 -6.44 -17.09
CA LYS A 113 25.41 -5.24 -17.71
C LYS A 113 25.02 -5.59 -19.14
N VAL A 114 23.72 -5.76 -19.37
CA VAL A 114 23.20 -5.89 -20.74
C VAL A 114 23.23 -4.51 -21.38
N VAL A 115 24.05 -4.35 -22.40
CA VAL A 115 24.22 -3.07 -23.13
C VAL A 115 23.15 -2.92 -24.21
N ASP A 116 22.80 -4.03 -24.85
CA ASP A 116 21.73 -4.13 -25.84
C ASP A 116 21.10 -5.52 -25.74
N GLU A 117 19.82 -5.57 -25.40
CA GLU A 117 19.05 -6.80 -25.28
C GLU A 117 18.81 -7.46 -26.64
N THR A 118 18.83 -6.70 -27.75
CA THR A 118 18.56 -7.23 -29.09
C THR A 118 19.69 -8.10 -29.64
N LEU A 119 20.90 -7.94 -29.11
CA LEU A 119 22.07 -8.76 -29.45
C LEU A 119 22.21 -9.99 -28.55
N VAL A 120 21.37 -10.11 -27.50
CA VAL A 120 21.39 -11.25 -26.60
C VAL A 120 20.63 -12.40 -27.27
N PRO A 121 21.23 -13.60 -27.36
CA PRO A 121 20.54 -14.77 -27.89
C PRO A 121 19.22 -15.06 -27.17
N GLU A 122 18.17 -15.39 -27.91
CA GLU A 122 16.83 -15.72 -27.38
C GLU A 122 16.83 -16.84 -26.33
N ILE A 123 17.87 -17.70 -26.31
CA ILE A 123 18.06 -18.75 -25.30
C ILE A 123 18.19 -18.23 -23.87
N PHE A 124 18.53 -16.97 -23.68
CA PHE A 124 18.66 -16.33 -22.36
C PHE A 124 17.40 -15.56 -21.95
N PHE A 125 16.40 -15.44 -22.84
CA PHE A 125 15.13 -14.82 -22.55
C PHE A 125 14.13 -15.90 -22.15
N GLU A 126 13.55 -15.76 -20.95
CA GLU A 126 12.38 -16.54 -20.60
C GLU A 126 11.19 -16.00 -21.40
N GLN A 127 10.56 -16.85 -22.22
CA GLN A 127 9.30 -16.50 -22.83
C GLN A 127 8.24 -16.41 -21.73
N PRO A 128 7.60 -15.25 -21.50
CA PRO A 128 6.58 -15.14 -20.47
C PRO A 128 5.44 -16.10 -20.80
N GLN A 129 4.96 -16.85 -19.80
CA GLN A 129 3.76 -17.66 -19.96
C GLN A 129 2.60 -16.78 -20.46
N PRO A 130 1.72 -17.29 -21.34
CA PRO A 130 0.59 -16.52 -21.86
C PRO A 130 -0.24 -15.98 -20.70
N VAL A 131 -0.17 -14.67 -20.47
CA VAL A 131 -0.89 -14.00 -19.39
C VAL A 131 -2.36 -13.92 -19.80
N LEU A 132 -3.23 -14.56 -19.02
CA LEU A 132 -4.67 -14.56 -19.27
C LEU A 132 -5.21 -13.12 -19.20
N ASN A 133 -5.64 -12.58 -20.33
CA ASN A 133 -6.29 -11.28 -20.38
C ASN A 133 -7.76 -11.40 -19.95
N LYS A 134 -7.99 -11.33 -18.64
CA LYS A 134 -9.32 -11.42 -18.02
C LYS A 134 -10.31 -10.38 -18.55
N LYS A 135 -9.85 -9.20 -19.01
CA LYS A 135 -10.73 -8.16 -19.57
C LYS A 135 -11.27 -8.56 -20.95
N LEU A 136 -10.39 -9.03 -21.84
CA LEU A 136 -10.80 -9.55 -23.14
C LEU A 136 -11.69 -10.78 -23.00
N LEU A 137 -11.35 -11.67 -22.05
CA LEU A 137 -12.15 -12.85 -21.75
C LEU A 137 -13.55 -12.48 -21.23
N LEU A 138 -13.64 -11.49 -20.32
CA LEU A 138 -14.92 -10.99 -19.82
C LEU A 138 -15.76 -10.32 -20.93
N SER A 139 -15.13 -9.58 -21.86
CA SER A 139 -15.82 -9.03 -23.03
C SER A 139 -16.35 -10.13 -23.93
N ALA A 140 -15.52 -11.13 -24.28
CA ALA A 140 -15.93 -12.24 -25.14
C ALA A 140 -17.06 -13.08 -24.50
N LEU A 141 -17.03 -13.30 -23.18
CA LEU A 141 -18.12 -13.96 -22.46
C LEU A 141 -19.41 -13.14 -22.45
N LYS A 142 -19.32 -11.79 -22.41
CA LYS A 142 -20.48 -10.89 -22.52
C LYS A 142 -21.05 -10.83 -23.94
N ASP A 143 -20.21 -10.99 -24.95
CA ASP A 143 -20.59 -11.03 -26.37
C ASP A 143 -21.19 -12.39 -26.80
N GLY A 144 -21.32 -13.34 -25.86
CA GLY A 144 -22.02 -14.61 -26.04
C GLY A 144 -21.13 -15.81 -26.35
N HIS A 145 -19.81 -15.65 -26.34
CA HIS A 145 -18.89 -16.79 -26.44
C HIS A 145 -18.88 -17.57 -25.12
N LYS A 146 -18.93 -18.90 -25.19
CA LYS A 146 -18.79 -19.78 -24.02
C LYS A 146 -17.43 -20.42 -24.04
N TYR A 147 -16.70 -20.30 -22.93
CA TYR A 147 -15.40 -20.93 -22.74
C TYR A 147 -15.48 -21.89 -21.54
N GLU A 148 -15.05 -23.14 -21.72
CA GLU A 148 -14.97 -24.10 -20.62
C GLU A 148 -13.97 -23.62 -19.56
N GLY A 149 -14.37 -23.63 -18.29
CA GLY A 149 -13.52 -23.22 -17.16
C GLY A 149 -13.62 -21.73 -16.76
N VAL A 150 -14.58 -20.96 -17.28
CA VAL A 150 -14.79 -19.57 -16.89
C VAL A 150 -16.26 -19.31 -16.56
N GLU A 151 -16.50 -18.74 -15.37
CA GLU A 151 -17.82 -18.36 -14.88
C GLU A 151 -17.85 -16.84 -14.61
N ILE A 152 -19.00 -16.20 -14.90
CA ILE A 152 -19.21 -14.79 -14.56
C ILE A 152 -19.91 -14.73 -13.20
N GLU A 153 -19.23 -14.16 -12.22
CA GLU A 153 -19.80 -13.81 -10.92
C GLU A 153 -20.00 -12.29 -10.85
N GLN A 154 -21.19 -11.85 -10.41
CA GLN A 154 -21.49 -10.43 -10.19
C GLN A 154 -21.98 -10.23 -8.75
N GLY A 155 -21.18 -9.54 -7.94
CA GLY A 155 -21.55 -9.12 -6.59
C GLY A 155 -22.15 -7.71 -6.54
N GLU A 156 -22.87 -7.42 -5.47
CA GLU A 156 -23.42 -6.10 -5.17
C GLU A 156 -22.62 -5.43 -4.06
N SER A 157 -22.35 -4.13 -4.19
CA SER A 157 -21.62 -3.33 -3.20
C SER A 157 -22.24 -1.96 -3.07
N ILE A 158 -22.37 -1.44 -1.85
CA ILE A 158 -22.86 -0.09 -1.59
C ILE A 158 -21.91 0.94 -2.23
N ARG A 159 -22.48 1.94 -2.92
CA ARG A 159 -21.75 3.08 -3.46
C ARG A 159 -22.22 4.36 -2.75
N ILE A 160 -21.29 5.01 -2.06
CA ILE A 160 -21.49 6.34 -1.46
C ILE A 160 -20.94 7.36 -2.48
N ARG A 161 -21.74 8.36 -2.85
CA ARG A 161 -21.35 9.44 -3.78
C ARG A 161 -21.50 10.79 -3.09
#